data_AF-A0A3L7U4G4-F1
#
_entry.id   AF-A0A3L7U4G4-F1
#
_cell.length_a   1.000
_cell.length_b   1.000
_cell.length_c   1.000
_cell.angle_alpha   90.00
_cell.angle_beta   90.00
_cell.angle_gamma   90.00
#
_symmetry.space_group_name_H-M   'P 1'
#
loop_
_entity.id
_entity.type
_entity.pdbx_description
1 polymer ?
#
loop_
_entity_poly.entity_id
_entity_poly.type
_entity_poly.pdbx_seq_one_letter_code
_entity_poly.pdbx_strand_id
1 'polypeptide(L)'
;MDEDCVRHIELPLWISFVGVPIFSALIIWLNHEWFGVSIWIGALSIPMIVLLTLIAANATALTSTTPTGSLSKITQFTFGAIQPTNPGTNLMTAGVTTEVASNASNLLMDIKPGYMLGAKPRQQAWGHCIGIVAGALASTPLFYVLFLWNRTADVSIEQHVSETWAVPGALQWAAISKVIEGMGSSPAGASLVQTVDGIQKLWGVLPVSAAWAMLAGATIAIILESARLISRGKFPISAVAIGLGVVLPPESTIMMWLGAAFFATMEHRYIKRVGEFGWRLWVDSKEAVCAGLIAGWAIMGIGDGLIAAFLPYPSETPAAQVEVVPTSPTAATTVPAAANH
;
A
#
# COMPACT_ATOMS: atom_id res chain seq x y z
N MET A 1 -29.60 34.49 14.99
CA MET A 1 -28.95 33.43 14.17
C MET A 1 -28.59 34.11 12.88
N ASP A 2 -27.34 34.57 12.80
CA ASP A 2 -26.83 35.18 11.57
C ASP A 2 -26.89 34.15 10.46
N GLU A 3 -27.50 34.55 9.35
CA GLU A 3 -27.67 33.70 8.18
C GLU A 3 -26.28 33.45 7.58
N ASP A 4 -25.86 32.18 7.59
CA ASP A 4 -24.56 31.78 7.09
C ASP A 4 -24.45 32.10 5.58
N CYS A 5 -23.70 33.15 5.26
CA CYS A 5 -23.56 33.68 3.92
C CYS A 5 -22.84 32.70 2.97
N VAL A 6 -22.09 31.72 3.48
CA VAL A 6 -21.38 30.71 2.69
C VAL A 6 -22.14 29.38 2.59
N ARG A 7 -23.28 29.23 3.26
CA ARG A 7 -24.09 28.00 3.22
C ARG A 7 -24.43 27.50 1.81
N HIS A 8 -24.55 28.40 0.84
CA HIS A 8 -24.88 28.08 -0.55
C HIS A 8 -23.72 27.43 -1.35
N ILE A 9 -22.46 27.59 -0.88
CA ILE A 9 -21.26 26.98 -1.49
C ILE A 9 -20.82 25.69 -0.78
N GLU A 10 -21.23 25.50 0.48
CA GLU A 10 -20.91 24.32 1.27
C GLU A 10 -21.62 23.05 0.77
N LEU A 11 -21.08 21.89 1.14
CA LEU A 11 -21.74 20.61 0.90
C LEU A 11 -22.90 20.45 1.90
N PRO A 12 -24.14 20.26 1.45
CA PRO A 12 -25.26 20.07 2.36
C PRO A 12 -25.08 18.79 3.20
N LEU A 13 -24.98 18.94 4.53
CA LEU A 13 -24.73 17.82 5.45
C LEU A 13 -25.79 16.71 5.37
N TRP A 14 -27.02 17.04 4.96
CA TRP A 14 -28.08 16.04 4.76
C TRP A 14 -27.68 14.97 3.73
N ILE A 15 -26.86 15.32 2.73
CA ILE A 15 -26.35 14.38 1.73
C ILE A 15 -25.48 13.33 2.42
N SER A 16 -24.66 13.71 3.39
CA SER A 16 -23.85 12.77 4.17
C SER A 16 -24.72 11.93 5.10
N PHE A 17 -25.69 12.54 5.78
CA PHE A 17 -26.60 11.83 6.70
C PHE A 17 -27.44 10.76 6.00
N VAL A 18 -27.87 11.00 4.76
CA VAL A 18 -28.65 10.04 3.97
C VAL A 18 -27.73 9.11 3.16
N GLY A 19 -26.67 9.65 2.56
CA GLY A 19 -25.75 8.91 1.70
C GLY A 19 -24.97 7.85 2.47
N VAL A 20 -24.41 8.17 3.64
CA VAL A 20 -23.57 7.22 4.39
C VAL A 20 -24.31 5.94 4.74
N PRO A 21 -25.53 5.96 5.31
CA PRO A 21 -26.31 4.74 5.55
C PRO A 21 -26.61 3.94 4.27
N ILE A 22 -27.01 4.62 3.19
CA ILE A 22 -27.36 3.96 1.92
C ILE A 22 -26.14 3.28 1.32
N PHE A 23 -25.02 3.99 1.20
CA PHE A 23 -23.79 3.45 0.63
C PHE A 23 -23.14 2.39 1.54
N SER A 24 -23.32 2.50 2.86
CA SER A 24 -22.91 1.46 3.80
C SER A 24 -23.74 0.18 3.62
N ALA A 25 -25.06 0.28 3.48
CA ALA A 25 -25.90 -0.89 3.18
C ALA A 25 -25.53 -1.52 1.83
N LEU A 26 -25.26 -0.68 0.81
CA LEU A 26 -24.83 -1.14 -0.51
C LEU A 26 -23.49 -1.87 -0.46
N ILE A 27 -22.49 -1.32 0.25
CA ILE A 27 -21.16 -1.94 0.34
C ILE A 27 -21.19 -3.25 1.12
N ILE A 28 -22.01 -3.34 2.17
CA ILE A 28 -22.24 -4.58 2.91
C ILE A 28 -22.86 -5.64 1.99
N TRP A 29 -23.87 -5.26 1.21
CA TRP A 29 -24.51 -6.17 0.26
C TRP A 29 -23.53 -6.65 -0.83
N LEU A 30 -22.76 -5.75 -1.44
CA LEU A 30 -21.75 -6.09 -2.44
C LEU A 30 -20.68 -7.03 -1.88
N ASN A 31 -20.18 -6.75 -0.67
CA ASN A 31 -19.18 -7.59 -0.01
C ASN A 31 -19.72 -8.98 0.31
N HIS A 32 -20.99 -9.09 0.70
CA HIS A 32 -21.64 -10.37 0.91
C HIS A 32 -21.77 -11.17 -0.39
N GLU A 33 -22.32 -10.54 -1.43
CA GLU A 33 -22.65 -11.21 -2.69
C GLU A 33 -21.39 -11.65 -3.46
N TRP A 34 -20.37 -10.80 -3.53
CA TRP A 34 -19.21 -11.04 -4.40
C TRP A 34 -18.05 -11.74 -3.69
N PHE A 35 -17.96 -11.59 -2.36
CA PHE A 35 -16.81 -12.03 -1.58
C PHE A 35 -17.19 -12.90 -0.38
N GLY A 36 -18.47 -13.23 -0.21
CA GLY A 36 -18.95 -14.11 0.86
C GLY A 36 -18.75 -13.55 2.26
N VAL A 37 -18.64 -12.22 2.40
CA VAL A 37 -18.49 -11.57 3.71
C VAL A 37 -19.83 -11.63 4.45
N SER A 38 -19.83 -12.21 5.65
CA SER A 38 -21.04 -12.26 6.48
C SER A 38 -21.61 -10.86 6.71
N ILE A 39 -22.91 -10.66 6.47
CA ILE A 39 -23.58 -9.34 6.55
C ILE A 39 -23.33 -8.65 7.89
N TRP A 40 -23.35 -9.40 9.00
CA TRP A 40 -23.11 -8.86 10.33
C TRP A 40 -21.65 -8.38 10.53
N ILE A 41 -20.66 -9.04 9.90
CA ILE A 41 -19.26 -8.60 9.90
C ILE A 41 -19.14 -7.33 9.08
N GLY A 42 -19.80 -7.29 7.91
CA GLY A 42 -19.92 -6.07 7.11
C GLY A 42 -20.48 -4.91 7.92
N ALA A 43 -21.58 -5.13 8.65
CA ALA A 43 -22.19 -4.11 9.51
C ALA A 43 -21.27 -3.68 10.67
N LEU A 44 -20.58 -4.64 11.31
CA LEU A 44 -19.61 -4.38 12.39
C LEU A 44 -18.37 -3.60 11.88
N SER A 45 -18.04 -3.73 10.59
CA SER A 45 -16.95 -2.99 9.98
C SER A 45 -17.21 -1.49 9.88
N ILE A 46 -18.46 -1.06 9.74
CA ILE A 46 -18.81 0.36 9.54
C ILE A 46 -18.35 1.25 10.72
N PRO A 47 -18.67 0.95 12.00
CA PRO A 47 -18.14 1.73 13.12
C PRO A 47 -16.62 1.80 13.15
N MET A 48 -15.94 0.69 12.82
CA MET A 48 -14.49 0.63 12.82
C MET A 48 -13.88 1.47 11.68
N ILE A 49 -14.51 1.44 10.50
CA ILE A 49 -14.14 2.29 9.36
C ILE A 49 -14.24 3.76 9.76
N VAL A 50 -15.33 4.19 10.41
CA VAL A 50 -15.51 5.57 10.86
C VAL A 50 -14.39 6.00 11.82
N LEU A 51 -14.09 5.16 12.82
CA LEU A 51 -13.03 5.44 13.80
C LEU A 51 -11.65 5.53 13.14
N LEU A 52 -11.32 4.55 12.30
CA LEU A 52 -10.02 4.49 11.62
C LEU A 52 -9.87 5.62 10.59
N THR A 53 -10.95 6.01 9.92
CA THR A 53 -10.97 7.15 8.99
C THR A 53 -10.70 8.46 9.72
N LEU A 54 -11.25 8.66 10.93
CA LEU A 54 -10.99 9.87 11.72
C LEU A 54 -9.53 9.95 12.17
N ILE A 55 -8.94 8.82 12.58
CA ILE A 55 -7.50 8.73 12.89
C ILE A 55 -6.66 9.02 11.63
N ALA A 56 -7.04 8.45 10.49
CA ALA A 56 -6.36 8.64 9.22
C ALA A 56 -6.37 10.10 8.78
N ALA A 57 -7.53 10.75 8.81
CA ALA A 57 -7.70 12.14 8.41
C ALA A 57 -6.89 13.08 9.31
N ASN A 58 -6.84 12.82 10.62
CA ASN A 58 -6.01 13.59 11.55
C ASN A 58 -4.50 13.40 11.27
N ALA A 59 -4.05 12.15 11.13
CA ALA A 59 -2.67 11.86 10.77
C ALA A 59 -2.28 12.51 9.43
N THR A 60 -3.18 12.47 8.46
CA THR A 60 -3.02 13.09 7.13
C THR A 60 -2.90 14.61 7.26
N ALA A 61 -3.76 15.25 8.06
CA ALA A 61 -3.69 16.69 8.29
C ALA A 61 -2.37 17.14 8.93
N LEU A 62 -1.77 16.29 9.77
CA LEU A 62 -0.49 16.58 10.44
C LEU A 62 0.75 16.26 9.60
N THR A 63 0.67 15.26 8.72
CA THR A 63 1.86 14.70 8.04
C THR A 63 1.81 14.80 6.52
N SER A 64 0.69 15.27 5.96
CA SER A 64 0.39 15.24 4.52
C SER A 64 0.46 13.83 3.91
N THR A 65 0.36 12.78 4.72
CA THR A 65 0.41 11.38 4.26
C THR A 65 -0.70 10.57 4.91
N THR A 66 -1.45 9.82 4.11
CA THR A 66 -2.52 8.94 4.63
C THR A 66 -1.95 7.55 4.97
N PRO A 67 -2.08 7.05 6.22
CA PRO A 67 -1.51 5.78 6.63
C PRO A 67 -2.34 4.55 6.19
N THR A 68 -2.76 4.51 4.94
CA THR A 68 -3.65 3.50 4.35
C THR A 68 -3.17 2.06 4.59
N GLY A 69 -1.88 1.83 4.41
CA GLY A 69 -1.26 0.51 4.57
C GLY A 69 -1.12 0.05 6.02
N SER A 70 -1.17 0.93 7.02
CA SER A 70 -1.17 0.55 8.44
C SER A 70 -2.59 0.30 8.93
N LEU A 71 -3.54 1.14 8.49
CA LEU A 71 -4.96 1.01 8.81
C LEU A 71 -5.55 -0.30 8.29
N SER A 72 -5.16 -0.71 7.08
CA SER A 72 -5.60 -1.98 6.49
C SER A 72 -5.20 -3.19 7.31
N LYS A 73 -4.05 -3.15 8.00
CA LYS A 73 -3.61 -4.29 8.83
C LYS A 73 -4.47 -4.44 10.06
N ILE A 74 -4.91 -3.34 10.68
CA ILE A 74 -5.80 -3.37 11.85
C ILE A 74 -7.10 -4.09 11.48
N THR A 75 -7.69 -3.76 10.34
CA THR A 75 -8.94 -4.34 9.86
C THR A 75 -8.77 -5.79 9.40
N GLN A 76 -7.69 -6.11 8.68
CA GLN A 76 -7.33 -7.48 8.33
C GLN A 76 -7.21 -8.37 9.57
N PHE A 77 -6.44 -7.95 10.59
CA PHE A 77 -6.30 -8.74 11.81
C PHE A 77 -7.62 -8.82 12.60
N THR A 78 -8.43 -7.76 12.62
CA THR A 78 -9.69 -7.76 13.38
C THR A 78 -10.73 -8.68 12.74
N PHE A 79 -11.06 -8.47 11.47
CA PHE A 79 -12.12 -9.23 10.80
C PHE A 79 -11.62 -10.57 10.24
N GLY A 80 -10.36 -10.63 9.84
CA GLY A 80 -9.72 -11.90 9.50
C GLY A 80 -9.61 -12.84 10.69
N ALA A 81 -9.34 -12.37 11.92
CA ALA A 81 -9.33 -13.27 13.07
C ALA A 81 -10.73 -13.82 13.41
N ILE A 82 -11.80 -13.08 13.08
CA ILE A 82 -13.19 -13.54 13.28
C ILE A 82 -13.55 -14.65 12.28
N GLN A 83 -13.12 -14.52 11.01
CA GLN A 83 -13.38 -15.51 9.97
C GLN A 83 -12.10 -15.83 9.18
N PRO A 84 -11.14 -16.55 9.80
CA PRO A 84 -9.79 -16.71 9.25
C PRO A 84 -9.73 -17.55 7.99
N THR A 85 -10.67 -18.47 7.79
CA THR A 85 -10.79 -19.28 6.58
C THR A 85 -11.48 -18.57 5.42
N ASN A 86 -11.84 -17.29 5.57
CA ASN A 86 -12.43 -16.48 4.50
C ASN A 86 -11.51 -15.29 4.14
N PRO A 87 -10.67 -15.44 3.10
CA PRO A 87 -9.84 -14.35 2.59
C PRO A 87 -10.64 -13.14 2.12
N GLY A 88 -11.88 -13.34 1.65
CA GLY A 88 -12.79 -12.25 1.27
C GLY A 88 -13.14 -11.35 2.45
N THR A 89 -13.48 -11.92 3.60
CA THR A 89 -13.72 -11.16 4.84
C THR A 89 -12.48 -10.39 5.27
N ASN A 90 -11.30 -10.98 5.17
CA ASN A 90 -10.04 -10.33 5.50
C ASN A 90 -9.74 -9.13 4.57
N LEU A 91 -9.69 -9.38 3.26
CA LEU A 91 -9.21 -8.41 2.28
C LEU A 91 -10.24 -7.31 1.98
N MET A 92 -11.54 -7.65 1.91
CA MET A 92 -12.56 -6.66 1.52
C MET A 92 -12.90 -5.70 2.65
N THR A 93 -13.01 -6.18 3.88
CA THR A 93 -13.25 -5.27 5.02
C THR A 93 -12.07 -4.29 5.19
N ALA A 94 -10.85 -4.75 4.91
CA ALA A 94 -9.68 -3.91 4.90
C ALA A 94 -9.63 -2.95 3.72
N GLY A 95 -9.97 -3.43 2.52
CA GLY A 95 -10.03 -2.63 1.30
C GLY A 95 -11.02 -1.48 1.46
N VAL A 96 -12.25 -1.77 1.90
CA VAL A 96 -13.27 -0.74 2.15
C VAL A 96 -12.77 0.28 3.17
N THR A 97 -12.14 -0.14 4.26
CA THR A 97 -11.61 0.79 5.26
C THR A 97 -10.54 1.71 4.68
N THR A 98 -9.62 1.16 3.91
CA THR A 98 -8.55 1.91 3.27
C THR A 98 -9.09 2.89 2.24
N GLU A 99 -10.04 2.47 1.40
CA GLU A 99 -10.64 3.34 0.39
C GLU A 99 -11.44 4.48 1.02
N VAL A 100 -12.24 4.20 2.05
CA VAL A 100 -13.00 5.25 2.76
C VAL A 100 -12.04 6.23 3.44
N ALA A 101 -11.02 5.73 4.14
CA ALA A 101 -10.01 6.57 4.80
C ALA A 101 -9.23 7.42 3.79
N SER A 102 -8.79 6.83 2.68
CA SER A 102 -8.02 7.51 1.62
C SER A 102 -8.84 8.60 0.95
N ASN A 103 -10.09 8.30 0.57
CA ASN A 103 -10.97 9.27 -0.07
C ASN A 103 -11.33 10.42 0.88
N ALA A 104 -11.61 10.14 2.15
CA ALA A 104 -11.87 11.18 3.16
C ALA A 104 -10.66 12.09 3.38
N SER A 105 -9.46 11.51 3.45
CA SER A 105 -8.19 12.24 3.56
C SER A 105 -7.90 13.12 2.34
N ASN A 106 -8.10 12.60 1.13
CA ASN A 106 -7.91 13.37 -0.11
C ASN A 106 -8.90 14.55 -0.19
N LEU A 107 -10.18 14.30 0.10
CA LEU A 107 -11.20 15.36 0.19
C LEU A 107 -10.81 16.44 1.21
N LEU A 108 -10.22 16.09 2.35
CA LEU A 108 -9.73 17.06 3.33
C LEU A 108 -8.59 17.92 2.77
N MET A 109 -7.67 17.31 2.03
CA MET A 109 -6.54 17.97 1.37
C MET A 109 -6.97 18.88 0.20
N ASP A 110 -8.10 18.61 -0.43
CA ASP A 110 -8.60 19.40 -1.54
C ASP A 110 -9.54 20.52 -1.08
N ILE A 111 -10.46 20.21 -0.16
CA ILE A 111 -11.52 21.13 0.28
C ILE A 111 -10.93 22.31 1.02
N LYS A 112 -10.01 22.09 1.98
CA LYS A 112 -9.53 23.19 2.81
C LYS A 112 -8.65 24.17 2.03
N PRO A 113 -7.59 23.75 1.32
CA PRO A 113 -6.80 24.66 0.48
C PRO A 113 -7.62 25.24 -0.67
N GLY A 114 -8.49 24.45 -1.30
CA GLY A 114 -9.39 24.94 -2.33
C GLY A 114 -10.30 26.06 -1.84
N TYR A 115 -10.88 25.89 -0.65
CA TYR A 115 -11.68 26.93 -0.01
C TYR A 115 -10.86 28.20 0.25
N MET A 116 -9.61 28.06 0.71
CA MET A 116 -8.69 29.19 0.91
C MET A 116 -8.32 29.92 -0.40
N LEU A 117 -8.39 29.24 -1.54
CA LEU A 117 -8.16 29.80 -2.88
C LEU A 117 -9.45 30.27 -3.57
N GLY A 118 -10.60 30.23 -2.89
CA GLY A 118 -11.90 30.67 -3.42
C GLY A 118 -12.65 29.62 -4.25
N ALA A 119 -12.24 28.36 -4.23
CA ALA A 119 -12.98 27.26 -4.85
C ALA A 119 -14.25 26.91 -4.05
N LYS A 120 -15.26 26.36 -4.73
CA LYS A 120 -16.53 25.96 -4.10
C LYS A 120 -16.47 24.49 -3.66
N PRO A 121 -16.56 24.16 -2.35
CA PRO A 121 -16.47 22.78 -1.85
C PRO A 121 -17.45 21.82 -2.51
N ARG A 122 -18.67 22.29 -2.78
CA ARG A 122 -19.69 21.50 -3.46
C ARG A 122 -19.26 21.03 -4.85
N GLN A 123 -18.54 21.85 -5.61
CA GLN A 123 -18.05 21.47 -6.95
C GLN A 123 -16.90 20.47 -6.86
N GLN A 124 -16.03 20.60 -5.84
CA GLN A 124 -14.95 19.66 -5.60
C GLN A 124 -15.47 18.27 -5.23
N ALA A 125 -16.49 18.19 -4.37
CA ALA A 125 -17.12 16.92 -4.03
C ALA A 125 -17.73 16.23 -5.26
N TRP A 126 -18.41 16.98 -6.14
CA TRP A 126 -18.91 16.44 -7.40
C TRP A 126 -17.78 16.01 -8.35
N GLY A 127 -16.71 16.79 -8.44
CA GLY A 127 -15.50 16.43 -9.18
C GLY A 127 -14.91 15.11 -8.70
N HIS A 128 -14.87 14.91 -7.38
CA HIS A 128 -14.40 13.66 -6.76
C HIS A 128 -15.30 12.47 -7.14
N CYS A 129 -16.62 12.62 -7.06
CA CYS A 129 -17.55 11.57 -7.49
C CYS A 129 -17.40 11.21 -8.97
N ILE A 130 -17.27 12.21 -9.85
CA ILE A 130 -17.03 12.00 -11.29
C ILE A 130 -15.69 11.29 -11.52
N GLY A 131 -14.65 11.72 -10.80
CA GLY A 131 -13.32 11.12 -10.86
C GLY A 131 -13.32 9.65 -10.44
N ILE A 132 -14.04 9.29 -9.36
CA ILE A 132 -14.20 7.89 -8.92
C ILE A 132 -14.86 7.05 -10.02
N VAL A 133 -15.96 7.53 -10.62
CA VAL A 133 -16.66 6.80 -11.68
C VAL A 133 -15.80 6.64 -12.92
N ALA A 134 -15.15 7.72 -13.38
CA ALA A 134 -14.24 7.68 -14.52
C ALA A 134 -13.04 6.74 -14.25
N GLY A 135 -12.47 6.80 -13.05
CA GLY A 135 -11.39 5.92 -12.61
C GLY A 135 -11.82 4.46 -12.59
N ALA A 136 -13.00 4.14 -12.09
CA ALA A 136 -13.54 2.78 -12.09
C ALA A 136 -13.76 2.24 -13.52
N LEU A 137 -14.31 3.08 -14.41
CA LEU A 137 -14.56 2.73 -15.81
C LEU A 137 -13.26 2.56 -16.61
N ALA A 138 -12.20 3.28 -16.27
CA ALA A 138 -10.91 3.15 -16.94
C ALA A 138 -10.05 2.01 -16.37
N SER A 139 -10.01 1.86 -15.04
CA SER A 139 -9.16 0.86 -14.36
C SER A 139 -9.64 -0.57 -14.55
N THR A 140 -10.95 -0.81 -14.62
CA THR A 140 -11.50 -2.18 -14.76
C THR A 140 -11.12 -2.82 -16.11
N PRO A 141 -11.33 -2.18 -17.28
CA PRO A 141 -10.88 -2.73 -18.56
C PRO A 141 -9.35 -2.82 -18.64
N LEU A 142 -8.63 -1.83 -18.10
CA LEU A 142 -7.16 -1.84 -18.08
C LEU A 142 -6.63 -3.04 -17.30
N PHE A 143 -7.20 -3.33 -16.13
CA PHE A 143 -6.87 -4.52 -15.34
C PHE A 143 -7.12 -5.81 -16.14
N TYR A 144 -8.24 -5.90 -16.85
CA TYR A 144 -8.54 -7.07 -17.68
C TYR A 144 -7.51 -7.25 -18.80
N VAL A 145 -7.16 -6.17 -19.51
CA VAL A 145 -6.16 -6.19 -20.58
C VAL A 145 -4.78 -6.61 -20.06
N LEU A 146 -4.34 -6.04 -18.94
CA LEU A 146 -3.00 -6.28 -18.40
C LEU A 146 -2.85 -7.66 -17.75
N PHE A 147 -3.88 -8.16 -17.05
CA PHE A 147 -3.74 -9.35 -16.19
C PHE A 147 -4.56 -10.56 -16.63
N LEU A 148 -5.61 -10.38 -17.44
CA LEU A 148 -6.56 -11.47 -17.76
C LEU A 148 -6.64 -11.81 -19.25
N TRP A 149 -6.36 -10.87 -20.16
CA TRP A 149 -6.55 -11.04 -21.61
C TRP A 149 -5.74 -12.19 -22.21
N ASN A 150 -4.45 -12.31 -21.84
CA ASN A 150 -3.56 -13.38 -22.30
C ASN A 150 -3.23 -14.41 -21.21
N ARG A 151 -4.04 -14.46 -20.14
CA ARG A 151 -3.78 -15.38 -19.03
C ARG A 151 -4.11 -16.81 -19.42
N THR A 152 -3.12 -17.70 -19.37
CA THR A 152 -3.38 -19.14 -19.38
C THR A 152 -4.20 -19.52 -18.13
N ALA A 153 -5.20 -20.38 -18.30
CA ALA A 153 -6.20 -20.66 -17.26
C ALA A 153 -5.59 -21.25 -15.96
N ASP A 154 -4.44 -21.89 -16.12
CA ASP A 154 -3.66 -22.67 -15.17
C ASP A 154 -2.60 -21.85 -14.40
N VAL A 155 -2.38 -20.57 -14.75
CA VAL A 155 -1.42 -19.69 -14.08
C VAL A 155 -2.17 -18.69 -13.20
N SER A 156 -1.77 -18.59 -11.92
CA SER A 156 -2.37 -17.65 -10.97
C SER A 156 -1.96 -16.20 -11.27
N ILE A 157 -2.73 -15.22 -10.81
CA ILE A 157 -2.37 -13.80 -10.93
C ILE A 157 -1.05 -13.51 -10.19
N GLU A 158 -0.81 -14.19 -9.06
CA GLU A 158 0.45 -14.06 -8.32
C GLU A 158 1.67 -14.47 -9.15
N GLN A 159 1.53 -15.45 -10.04
CA GLN A 159 2.59 -15.90 -10.94
C GLN A 159 2.81 -14.96 -12.14
N HIS A 160 1.87 -14.06 -12.43
CA HIS A 160 2.04 -12.98 -13.41
C HIS A 160 2.77 -11.75 -12.84
N VAL A 161 3.02 -11.71 -11.53
CA VAL A 161 3.80 -10.65 -10.87
C VAL A 161 5.30 -10.95 -11.09
N SER A 162 5.87 -10.35 -12.14
CA SER A 162 7.32 -10.42 -12.39
C SER A 162 8.07 -9.28 -11.71
N GLU A 163 9.41 -9.30 -11.72
CA GLU A 163 10.24 -8.16 -11.30
C GLU A 163 9.93 -6.89 -12.11
N THR A 164 9.53 -7.05 -13.38
CA THR A 164 9.13 -5.96 -14.27
C THR A 164 7.73 -5.41 -13.94
N TRP A 165 6.85 -6.23 -13.36
CA TRP A 165 5.49 -5.87 -12.95
C TRP A 165 5.30 -6.05 -11.45
N ALA A 166 6.12 -5.35 -10.67
CA ALA A 166 6.07 -5.42 -9.23
C ALA A 166 4.75 -4.83 -8.68
N VAL A 167 3.93 -5.67 -8.03
CA VAL A 167 2.73 -5.24 -7.26
C VAL A 167 2.95 -5.45 -5.74
N PRO A 168 3.94 -4.78 -5.14
CA PRO A 168 4.36 -5.05 -3.75
C PRO A 168 3.24 -4.82 -2.73
N GLY A 169 2.36 -3.84 -2.97
CA GLY A 169 1.22 -3.59 -2.10
C GLY A 169 0.24 -4.76 -2.05
N ALA A 170 -0.11 -5.32 -3.21
CA ALA A 170 -1.01 -6.47 -3.29
C ALA A 170 -0.39 -7.71 -2.63
N LEU A 171 0.91 -7.95 -2.85
CA LEU A 171 1.64 -9.03 -2.19
C LEU A 171 1.67 -8.90 -0.67
N GLN A 172 1.87 -7.68 -0.14
CA GLN A 172 1.85 -7.43 1.30
C GLN A 172 0.48 -7.75 1.93
N TRP A 173 -0.61 -7.37 1.25
CA TRP A 173 -1.97 -7.64 1.73
C TRP A 173 -2.30 -9.14 1.65
N ALA A 174 -1.97 -9.78 0.53
CA ALA A 174 -2.16 -11.21 0.36
C ALA A 174 -1.36 -12.03 1.38
N ALA A 175 -0.11 -11.63 1.66
CA ALA A 175 0.73 -12.30 2.66
C ALA A 175 0.10 -12.26 4.06
N ILE A 176 -0.43 -11.11 4.49
CA ILE A 176 -1.08 -10.99 5.81
C ILE A 176 -2.36 -11.83 5.85
N SER A 177 -3.16 -11.81 4.78
CA SER A 177 -4.35 -12.67 4.67
C SER A 177 -3.99 -14.16 4.82
N LYS A 178 -2.94 -14.63 4.12
CA LYS A 178 -2.46 -16.02 4.21
C LYS A 178 -1.98 -16.35 5.63
N VAL A 179 -1.28 -15.43 6.30
CA VAL A 179 -0.83 -15.64 7.70
C VAL A 179 -2.02 -15.81 8.63
N ILE A 180 -3.07 -14.99 8.48
CA ILE A 180 -4.28 -15.08 9.29
C ILE A 180 -5.06 -16.37 9.00
N GLU A 181 -5.15 -16.76 7.73
CA GLU A 181 -5.72 -18.03 7.33
C GLU A 181 -4.98 -19.23 7.94
N GLY A 182 -3.65 -19.21 7.91
CA GLY A 182 -2.81 -20.22 8.58
C GLY A 182 -3.06 -20.29 10.08
N MET A 183 -3.15 -19.14 10.76
CA MET A 183 -3.45 -19.08 12.20
C MET A 183 -4.80 -19.72 12.55
N GLY A 184 -5.82 -19.53 11.72
CA GLY A 184 -7.15 -20.09 11.98
C GLY A 184 -7.37 -21.51 11.46
N SER A 185 -6.61 -21.94 10.46
CA SER A 185 -6.75 -23.27 9.83
C SER A 185 -5.87 -24.33 10.49
N SER A 186 -4.90 -23.93 11.32
CA SER A 186 -4.05 -24.86 12.05
C SER A 186 -4.89 -25.68 13.04
N PRO A 187 -4.88 -27.04 12.96
CA PRO A 187 -5.65 -27.88 13.86
C PRO A 187 -5.33 -27.60 15.33
N ALA A 188 -6.34 -27.66 16.20
CA ALA A 188 -6.14 -27.53 17.64
C ALA A 188 -5.19 -28.65 18.13
N GLY A 189 -3.99 -28.27 18.57
CA GLY A 189 -2.93 -29.21 19.00
C GLY A 189 -1.85 -29.49 17.96
N ALA A 190 -1.93 -28.93 16.74
CA ALA A 190 -0.83 -28.96 15.81
C ALA A 190 0.37 -28.15 16.34
N SER A 191 1.58 -28.61 16.05
CA SER A 191 2.80 -27.86 16.37
C SER A 191 2.73 -26.46 15.75
N LEU A 192 3.02 -25.44 16.56
CA LEU A 192 3.10 -24.04 16.13
C LEU A 192 4.07 -23.87 14.96
N VAL A 193 5.18 -24.61 14.99
CA VAL A 193 6.19 -24.65 13.94
C VAL A 193 5.99 -25.91 13.11
N GLN A 194 5.73 -25.71 11.82
CA GLN A 194 5.55 -26.76 10.83
C GLN A 194 6.61 -26.59 9.75
N THR A 195 7.25 -27.69 9.34
CA THR A 195 8.20 -27.65 8.22
C THR A 195 7.42 -27.86 6.93
N VAL A 196 7.30 -26.79 6.13
CA VAL A 196 6.64 -26.78 4.83
C VAL A 196 7.67 -26.34 3.80
N ASP A 197 7.86 -27.11 2.73
CA ASP A 197 8.86 -26.87 1.69
C ASP A 197 10.32 -26.84 2.22
N GLY A 198 10.61 -27.62 3.28
CA GLY A 198 11.94 -27.62 3.92
C GLY A 198 12.24 -26.40 4.79
N ILE A 199 11.29 -25.46 4.92
CA ILE A 199 11.42 -24.25 5.73
C ILE A 199 10.54 -24.37 6.96
N GLN A 200 11.07 -24.00 8.13
CA GLN A 200 10.27 -23.89 9.35
C GLN A 200 9.36 -22.66 9.26
N LYS A 201 8.05 -22.89 9.28
CA LYS A 201 7.01 -21.86 9.21
C LYS A 201 6.10 -21.94 10.44
N LEU A 202 5.76 -20.79 11.03
CA LEU A 202 4.69 -20.64 12.00
C LEU A 202 3.34 -20.80 11.29
N TRP A 203 2.46 -21.61 11.86
CA TRP A 203 1.12 -21.88 11.33
C TRP A 203 1.12 -22.41 9.88
N GLY A 204 2.24 -23.00 9.44
CA GLY A 204 2.45 -23.48 8.07
C GLY A 204 2.65 -22.40 7.00
N VAL A 205 2.58 -21.10 7.36
CA VAL A 205 2.59 -19.99 6.39
C VAL A 205 3.75 -19.01 6.59
N LEU A 206 4.02 -18.60 7.83
CA LEU A 206 4.97 -17.52 8.12
C LEU A 206 6.37 -18.08 8.43
N PRO A 207 7.42 -17.85 7.62
CA PRO A 207 8.77 -18.33 7.95
C PRO A 207 9.23 -17.86 9.33
N VAL A 208 9.87 -18.73 10.11
CA VAL A 208 10.34 -18.41 11.47
C VAL A 208 11.35 -17.26 11.44
N SER A 209 12.20 -17.18 10.41
CA SER A 209 13.11 -16.05 10.19
C SER A 209 12.37 -14.71 10.03
N ALA A 210 11.26 -14.71 9.29
CA ALA A 210 10.41 -13.53 9.12
C ALA A 210 9.74 -13.11 10.44
N ALA A 211 9.33 -14.09 11.27
CA ALA A 211 8.80 -13.81 12.61
C ALA A 211 9.83 -13.13 13.52
N TRP A 212 11.08 -13.61 13.50
CA TRP A 212 12.18 -12.95 14.22
C TRP A 212 12.48 -11.55 13.68
N ALA A 213 12.44 -11.35 12.36
CA ALA A 213 12.61 -10.04 11.75
C ALA A 213 11.50 -9.05 12.18
N MET A 214 10.24 -9.51 12.22
CA MET A 214 9.13 -8.70 12.73
C MET A 214 9.30 -8.34 14.21
N LEU A 215 9.73 -9.29 15.04
CA LEU A 215 9.98 -9.05 16.47
C LEU A 215 11.12 -8.07 16.69
N ALA A 216 12.23 -8.23 15.96
CA ALA A 216 13.34 -7.29 15.99
C ALA A 216 12.91 -5.89 15.53
N GLY A 217 12.16 -5.79 14.43
CA GLY A 217 11.63 -4.52 13.93
C GLY A 217 10.69 -3.83 14.92
N ALA A 218 9.77 -4.57 15.54
CA ALA A 218 8.87 -4.06 16.56
C ALA A 218 9.64 -3.56 17.79
N THR A 219 10.67 -4.31 18.22
CA THR A 219 11.51 -3.94 19.37
C THR A 219 12.29 -2.67 19.07
N ILE A 220 12.91 -2.56 17.89
CA ILE A 220 13.63 -1.36 17.45
C ILE A 220 12.67 -0.17 17.39
N ALA A 221 11.47 -0.34 16.83
CA ALA A 221 10.47 0.72 16.74
C ALA A 221 10.07 1.24 18.14
N ILE A 222 9.83 0.34 19.10
CA ILE A 222 9.50 0.71 20.49
C ILE A 222 10.68 1.46 21.14
N ILE A 223 11.91 1.00 20.95
CA ILE A 223 13.11 1.67 21.49
C ILE A 223 13.23 3.09 20.91
N LEU A 224 13.07 3.24 19.59
CA LEU A 224 13.18 4.54 18.93
C LEU A 224 12.07 5.51 19.34
N GLU A 225 10.81 5.05 19.42
CA GLU A 225 9.71 5.91 19.84
C GLU A 225 9.84 6.26 21.34
N SER A 226 10.27 5.32 22.18
CA SER A 226 10.57 5.59 23.59
C SER A 226 11.69 6.62 23.74
N ALA A 227 12.78 6.49 22.98
CA ALA A 227 13.88 7.45 22.97
C ALA A 227 13.41 8.84 22.48
N ARG A 228 12.52 8.89 21.49
CA ARG A 228 11.89 10.13 21.02
C ARG A 228 11.02 10.78 22.09
N LEU A 229 10.21 10.01 22.81
CA LEU A 229 9.38 10.50 23.93
C LEU A 229 10.26 11.04 25.07
N ILE A 230 11.27 10.27 25.50
CA ILE A 230 12.19 10.65 26.59
C ILE A 230 12.96 11.92 26.23
N SER A 231 13.43 12.02 24.98
CA SER A 231 14.16 13.21 24.50
C SER A 231 13.25 14.40 24.19
N ARG A 232 11.94 14.31 24.42
CA ARG A 232 10.93 15.33 24.07
C ARG A 232 11.03 15.77 22.61
N GLY A 233 11.25 14.82 21.71
CA GLY A 233 11.35 15.07 20.27
C GLY A 233 12.69 15.62 19.77
N LYS A 234 13.73 15.67 20.61
CA LYS A 234 15.08 16.11 20.21
C LYS A 234 15.93 15.01 19.55
N PHE A 235 15.44 13.77 19.54
CA PHE A 235 16.16 12.66 18.91
C PHE A 235 16.16 12.82 17.38
N PRO A 236 17.33 12.82 16.72
CA PRO A 236 17.45 13.16 15.30
C PRO A 236 16.95 12.08 14.35
N ILE A 237 16.68 10.86 14.84
CA ILE A 237 16.28 9.72 14.02
C ILE A 237 14.75 9.57 14.08
N SER A 238 14.12 9.65 12.92
CA SER A 238 12.68 9.41 12.77
C SER A 238 12.40 7.92 12.57
N ALA A 239 11.67 7.32 13.52
CA ALA A 239 11.20 5.92 13.41
C ALA A 239 10.33 5.71 12.15
N VAL A 240 9.53 6.72 11.78
CA VAL A 240 8.70 6.70 10.57
C VAL A 240 9.56 6.69 9.30
N ALA A 241 10.65 7.47 9.27
CA ALA A 241 11.55 7.50 8.11
C ALA A 241 12.29 6.17 7.92
N ILE A 242 12.74 5.54 9.03
CA ILE A 242 13.34 4.21 8.98
C ILE A 242 12.32 3.17 8.49
N GLY A 243 11.11 3.19 9.06
CA GLY A 243 10.04 2.27 8.67
C GLY A 243 9.68 2.38 7.18
N LEU A 244 9.52 3.60 6.68
CA LEU A 244 9.29 3.85 5.25
C LEU A 244 10.46 3.37 4.38
N GLY A 245 11.71 3.64 4.79
CA GLY A 245 12.91 3.23 4.04
C GLY A 245 13.10 1.72 3.95
N VAL A 246 12.62 0.93 4.92
CA VAL A 246 12.65 -0.54 4.87
C VAL A 246 11.60 -1.11 3.92
N VAL A 247 10.48 -0.42 3.74
CA VAL A 247 9.34 -0.89 2.92
C VAL A 247 9.48 -0.48 1.46
N LEU A 248 10.09 0.68 1.20
CA LEU A 248 10.24 1.22 -0.15
C LEU A 248 11.44 0.57 -0.87
N PRO A 249 11.33 0.29 -2.18
CA PRO A 249 12.47 -0.14 -2.98
C PRO A 249 13.66 0.83 -2.82
N PRO A 250 14.90 0.33 -2.74
CA PRO A 250 16.09 1.17 -2.60
C PRO A 250 16.17 2.26 -3.67
N GLU A 251 15.80 1.94 -4.91
CA GLU A 251 15.80 2.85 -6.05
C GLU A 251 14.83 4.01 -5.82
N SER A 252 13.62 3.69 -5.33
CA SER A 252 12.61 4.71 -5.01
C SER A 252 13.07 5.63 -3.88
N THR A 253 13.69 5.07 -2.84
CA THR A 253 14.20 5.84 -1.70
C THR A 253 15.36 6.76 -2.10
N ILE A 254 16.28 6.26 -2.94
CA ILE A 254 17.40 7.05 -3.48
C ILE A 254 16.87 8.19 -4.36
N MET A 255 15.91 7.93 -5.24
CA MET A 255 15.33 8.97 -6.10
C MET A 255 14.60 10.04 -5.30
N MET A 256 13.88 9.64 -4.24
CA MET A 256 13.19 10.56 -3.35
C MET A 256 14.20 11.44 -2.59
N TRP A 257 15.31 10.86 -2.12
CA TRP A 257 16.41 11.62 -1.52
C TRP A 257 17.09 12.55 -2.52
N LEU A 258 17.37 12.09 -3.74
CA LEU A 258 17.98 12.91 -4.80
C LEU A 258 17.10 14.11 -5.16
N GLY A 259 15.79 13.91 -5.30
CA GLY A 259 14.83 14.99 -5.53
C GLY A 259 14.84 16.01 -4.39
N ALA A 260 14.76 15.53 -3.14
CA ALA A 260 14.83 16.40 -1.97
C ALA A 260 16.17 17.17 -1.88
N ALA A 261 17.29 16.50 -2.13
CA ALA A 261 18.63 17.09 -2.12
C ALA A 261 18.78 18.14 -3.24
N PHE A 262 18.25 17.87 -4.43
CA PHE A 262 18.22 18.81 -5.55
C PHE A 262 17.46 20.08 -5.18
N PHE A 263 16.22 19.97 -4.69
CA PHE A 263 15.42 21.13 -4.30
C PHE A 263 16.02 21.90 -3.13
N ALA A 264 16.56 21.22 -2.12
CA ALA A 264 17.27 21.85 -1.02
C ALA A 264 18.52 22.63 -1.50
N THR A 265 19.25 22.06 -2.47
CA THR A 265 20.42 22.72 -3.07
C THR A 265 20.00 23.95 -3.87
N MET A 266 18.93 23.86 -4.66
CA MET A 266 18.40 24.99 -5.41
C MET A 266 17.88 26.10 -4.49
N GLU A 267 17.16 25.75 -3.43
CA GLU A 267 16.71 26.71 -2.42
C GLU A 267 17.90 27.46 -1.81
N HIS A 268 18.93 26.73 -1.37
CA HIS A 268 20.13 27.36 -0.80
C HIS A 268 20.89 28.22 -1.83
N ARG A 269 20.90 27.81 -3.11
CA ARG A 269 21.56 28.54 -4.20
C ARG A 269 20.88 29.86 -4.53
N TYR A 270 19.55 29.93 -4.43
CA TYR A 270 18.72 31.08 -4.80
C TYR A 270 18.22 31.90 -3.59
N ILE A 271 18.54 31.51 -2.35
CA ILE A 271 18.09 32.21 -1.12
C ILE A 271 18.48 33.70 -1.08
N LYS A 272 19.58 34.08 -1.74
CA LYS A 272 20.04 35.48 -1.86
C LYS A 272 19.55 36.18 -3.14
N ARG A 273 18.79 35.49 -3.99
CA ARG A 273 18.33 35.93 -5.31
C ARG A 273 16.82 35.76 -5.46
N VAL A 274 16.10 36.12 -4.40
CA VAL A 274 14.63 36.05 -4.35
C VAL A 274 14.04 36.93 -5.46
N GLY A 275 13.12 36.36 -6.25
CA GLY A 275 12.46 37.04 -7.37
C GLY A 275 13.06 36.80 -8.76
N GLU A 276 14.28 36.23 -8.84
CA GLU A 276 14.81 35.74 -10.13
C GLU A 276 14.00 34.54 -10.64
N PHE A 277 14.08 34.28 -11.95
CA PHE A 277 13.46 33.11 -12.56
C PHE A 277 13.83 31.80 -11.86
N GLY A 278 15.08 31.65 -11.41
CA GLY A 278 15.55 30.47 -10.69
C GLY A 278 14.86 30.25 -9.35
N TRP A 279 14.60 31.31 -8.57
CA TRP A 279 13.82 31.22 -7.34
C TRP A 279 12.37 30.81 -7.64
N ARG A 280 11.75 31.47 -8.63
CA ARG A 280 10.36 31.19 -9.00
C ARG A 280 10.14 29.76 -9.50
N LEU A 281 11.08 29.25 -10.30
CA LEU A 281 10.99 27.91 -10.88
C LEU A 281 11.27 26.81 -9.84
N TRP A 282 12.37 26.95 -9.08
CA TRP A 282 12.86 25.86 -8.23
C TRP A 282 12.38 25.93 -6.78
N VAL A 283 11.92 27.09 -6.30
CA VAL A 283 11.48 27.26 -4.90
C VAL A 283 9.99 27.50 -4.84
N ASP A 284 9.48 28.53 -5.51
CA ASP A 284 8.05 28.86 -5.44
C ASP A 284 7.16 27.85 -6.20
N SER A 285 7.71 27.19 -7.23
CA SER A 285 6.98 26.23 -8.07
C SER A 285 7.40 24.78 -7.85
N LYS A 286 8.14 24.47 -6.77
CA LYS A 286 8.68 23.12 -6.54
C LYS A 286 7.58 22.04 -6.52
N GLU A 287 6.43 22.33 -5.89
CA GLU A 287 5.29 21.41 -5.83
C GLU A 287 4.71 21.14 -7.23
N ALA A 288 4.59 22.17 -8.06
CA ALA A 288 4.07 22.06 -9.42
C ALA A 288 5.03 21.27 -10.32
N VAL A 289 6.34 21.50 -10.20
CA VAL A 289 7.37 20.75 -10.94
C VAL A 289 7.34 19.27 -10.55
N CYS A 290 7.33 18.97 -9.25
CA CYS A 290 7.22 17.58 -8.76
C CYS A 290 5.93 16.91 -9.24
N ALA A 291 4.79 17.58 -9.13
CA ALA A 291 3.51 17.04 -9.60
C ALA A 291 3.52 16.75 -11.11
N GLY A 292 4.10 17.66 -11.90
CA GLY A 292 4.26 17.48 -13.35
C GLY A 292 5.16 16.28 -13.70
N LEU A 293 6.27 16.09 -13.00
CA LEU A 293 7.17 14.95 -13.20
C LEU A 293 6.49 13.61 -12.84
N ILE A 294 5.76 13.56 -11.72
CA ILE A 294 5.01 12.37 -11.30
C ILE A 294 3.92 12.03 -12.34
N ALA A 295 3.16 13.04 -12.78
CA ALA A 295 2.13 12.86 -13.80
C ALA A 295 2.73 12.38 -15.13
N GLY A 296 3.84 12.97 -15.57
CA GLY A 296 4.56 12.56 -16.78
C GLY A 296 5.04 11.11 -16.70
N TRP A 297 5.64 10.71 -15.58
CA TRP A 297 6.09 9.33 -15.37
C TRP A 297 4.91 8.34 -15.38
N ALA A 298 3.80 8.67 -14.72
CA ALA A 298 2.61 7.82 -14.70
C ALA A 298 2.02 7.61 -16.10
N ILE A 299 1.97 8.67 -16.93
CA ILE A 299 1.48 8.57 -18.31
C ILE A 299 2.41 7.68 -19.15
N MET A 300 3.72 7.82 -19.03
CA MET A 300 4.70 6.97 -19.72
C MET A 300 4.55 5.50 -19.30
N GLY A 301 4.41 5.22 -18.00
CA GLY A 301 4.21 3.86 -17.50
C GLY A 301 2.93 3.19 -18.01
N ILE A 302 1.84 3.96 -18.18
CA ILE A 302 0.62 3.45 -18.84
C ILE A 302 0.91 3.13 -20.31
N GLY A 303 1.66 3.98 -21.00
CA GLY A 303 2.09 3.76 -22.38
C GLY A 303 2.90 2.46 -22.54
N ASP A 304 3.91 2.26 -21.69
CA ASP A 304 4.73 1.04 -21.67
C ASP A 304 3.88 -0.20 -21.39
N GLY A 305 2.95 -0.10 -20.44
CA GLY A 305 2.02 -1.18 -20.12
C GLY A 305 1.12 -1.57 -21.29
N LEU A 306 0.62 -0.59 -22.04
CA LEU A 306 -0.18 -0.84 -23.25
C LEU A 306 0.68 -1.46 -24.37
N ILE A 307 1.91 -0.98 -24.57
CA ILE A 307 2.83 -1.55 -25.56
C ILE A 307 3.13 -3.01 -25.23
N ALA A 308 3.47 -3.31 -23.97
CA ALA A 308 3.75 -4.67 -23.52
C ALA A 308 2.55 -5.62 -23.65
N ALA A 309 1.32 -5.10 -23.55
CA ALA A 309 0.11 -5.90 -23.72
C ALA A 309 -0.15 -6.31 -25.19
N PHE A 310 0.33 -5.53 -26.17
CA PHE A 310 0.03 -5.74 -27.60
C PHE A 310 1.24 -6.14 -28.46
N LEU A 311 2.47 -5.99 -27.95
CA LEU A 311 3.70 -6.41 -28.62
C LEU A 311 4.46 -7.42 -27.74
N PRO A 312 4.89 -8.59 -28.27
CA PRO A 312 5.86 -9.41 -27.57
C PRO A 312 7.16 -8.60 -27.49
N TYR A 313 7.49 -8.11 -26.30
CA TYR A 313 8.71 -7.32 -26.10
C TYR A 313 9.93 -8.16 -26.52
N PRO A 314 10.96 -7.56 -27.15
CA PRO A 314 12.19 -8.28 -27.44
C PRO A 314 12.71 -8.88 -26.15
N SER A 315 12.97 -10.19 -26.15
CA SER A 315 13.64 -10.86 -25.05
C SER A 315 14.91 -10.08 -24.71
N GLU A 316 14.95 -9.43 -23.54
CA GLU A 316 16.21 -8.92 -23.05
C GLU A 316 17.17 -10.10 -22.92
N THR A 317 18.36 -9.89 -23.48
CA THR A 317 19.57 -10.70 -23.45
C THR A 317 19.58 -11.71 -22.30
N PRO A 318 19.87 -13.02 -22.54
CA PRO A 318 19.78 -14.03 -21.49
C PRO A 318 20.65 -13.63 -20.31
N ALA A 319 20.01 -13.50 -19.14
CA ALA A 319 20.71 -13.38 -17.87
C ALA A 319 21.79 -14.47 -17.82
N ALA A 320 23.04 -14.05 -17.55
CA ALA A 320 24.14 -14.96 -17.34
C ALA A 320 23.67 -16.04 -16.35
N GLN A 321 23.67 -17.29 -16.80
CA GLN A 321 23.32 -18.44 -15.97
C GLN A 321 24.24 -18.43 -14.75
N VAL A 322 23.70 -18.09 -13.58
CA VAL A 322 24.36 -18.37 -12.32
C VAL A 322 24.36 -19.89 -12.20
N GLU A 323 25.53 -20.47 -12.46
CA GLU A 323 25.81 -21.89 -12.36
C GLU A 323 25.45 -22.35 -10.93
N VAL A 324 24.35 -23.10 -10.81
CA VAL A 324 23.95 -23.72 -9.55
C VAL A 324 24.95 -24.83 -9.26
N VAL A 325 25.89 -24.58 -8.35
CA VAL A 325 26.78 -25.60 -7.80
C VAL A 325 25.93 -26.63 -7.04
N PRO A 326 25.87 -27.90 -7.47
CA PRO A 326 25.08 -28.91 -6.79
C PRO A 326 25.81 -29.40 -5.53
N THR A 327 25.29 -29.06 -4.35
CA THR A 327 25.69 -29.68 -3.09
C THR A 327 24.98 -31.03 -2.92
N SER A 328 25.59 -32.10 -3.45
CA SER A 328 25.20 -33.48 -3.11
C SER A 328 26.05 -33.97 -1.94
N PRO A 329 25.47 -34.48 -0.83
CA PRO A 329 26.24 -35.18 0.19
C PRO A 329 26.32 -36.66 -0.21
N THR A 330 27.42 -37.08 -0.84
CA THR A 330 27.64 -38.51 -1.12
C THR A 330 28.68 -39.05 -0.16
N ALA A 331 28.30 -40.16 0.46
CA ALA A 331 28.94 -40.85 1.57
C ALA A 331 30.44 -41.12 1.38
N ALA A 332 31.16 -41.00 2.49
CA ALA A 332 32.46 -41.60 2.68
C ALA A 332 32.32 -43.13 2.67
N THR A 333 32.98 -43.81 1.73
CA THR A 333 33.48 -45.19 1.86
C THR A 333 34.25 -45.58 0.61
N THR A 334 35.58 -45.58 0.67
CA THR A 334 36.43 -46.57 -0.02
C THR A 334 37.83 -46.55 0.58
N VAL A 335 38.19 -47.67 1.22
CA VAL A 335 39.56 -48.08 1.59
C VAL A 335 40.35 -48.40 0.31
N PRO A 336 41.64 -48.06 0.17
CA PRO A 336 42.41 -48.45 -1.01
C PRO A 336 42.91 -49.90 -0.86
N ALA A 337 42.49 -50.77 -1.79
CA ALA A 337 43.13 -52.05 -2.00
C ALA A 337 44.31 -51.86 -2.98
N ALA A 338 45.54 -51.96 -2.47
CA ALA A 338 46.73 -52.11 -3.28
C ALA A 338 46.90 -53.58 -3.68
N ALA A 339 47.09 -53.83 -4.97
CA ALA A 339 47.56 -55.10 -5.49
C ALA A 339 49.07 -55.25 -5.23
N ASN A 340 49.51 -56.42 -4.75
CA ASN A 340 50.63 -57.21 -5.28
C ASN A 340 51.04 -58.34 -4.31
N HIS A 341 51.04 -59.57 -4.86
CA HIS A 341 51.55 -60.84 -4.34
C HIS A 341 50.86 -61.52 -3.15
#